data_AF-A0A968I6Q4-F1
#
_entry.id   AF-A0A968I6Q4-F1
#
_cell.length_a   1.000
_cell.length_b   1.000
_cell.length_c   1.000
_cell.angle_alpha   90.00
_cell.angle_beta   90.00
_cell.angle_gamma   90.00
#
_symmetry.space_group_name_H-M   'P 1'
#
loop_
_entity.id
_entity.type
_entity.pdbx_description
1 polymer ?
#
loop_
_entity_poly.entity_id
_entity_poly.type
_entity_poly.pdbx_seq_one_letter_code
_entity_poly.pdbx_strand_id
1 'polypeptide(L)'
;MPDLERAVLWGETWVRVAVAPRLIAESWRVLLSESGIPSAFKTPWGWITTTNIIELEAGLYYGDVLLFVPEISLETARSVLLEVGALEGAANAVS
;
A
#
# COMPACT_ATOMS: atom_id res chain seq x y z
N MET A 1 -8.73 -2.91 16.83
CA MET A 1 -8.03 -2.68 15.54
C MET A 1 -8.94 -1.80 14.72
N PRO A 2 -8.49 -0.64 14.20
CA PRO A 2 -9.36 0.19 13.38
C PRO A 2 -9.82 -0.63 12.16
N ASP A 3 -11.08 -0.44 11.77
CA ASP A 3 -11.69 -1.14 10.64
C ASP A 3 -10.79 -1.01 9.41
N LEU A 4 -10.28 -2.15 8.95
CA LEU A 4 -9.48 -2.18 7.72
C LEU A 4 -10.41 -1.82 6.57
N GLU A 5 -10.10 -0.70 5.93
CA GLU A 5 -10.81 -0.27 4.74
C GLU A 5 -10.67 -1.34 3.66
N ARG A 6 -11.81 -1.73 3.08
CA ARG A 6 -11.90 -2.74 2.02
C ARG A 6 -12.40 -2.10 0.74
N ALA A 7 -11.87 -2.54 -0.39
CA ALA A 7 -12.30 -2.14 -1.72
C ALA A 7 -12.42 -3.35 -2.64
N VAL A 8 -13.32 -3.29 -3.61
CA VAL A 8 -13.38 -4.28 -4.69
C VAL A 8 -12.56 -3.76 -5.87
N LEU A 9 -11.52 -4.52 -6.24
CA LEU A 9 -10.64 -4.25 -7.37
C LEU A 9 -10.62 -5.50 -8.25
N TRP A 10 -10.97 -5.34 -9.52
CA TRP A 10 -11.00 -6.42 -10.50
C TRP A 10 -11.80 -7.67 -10.09
N GLY A 11 -12.86 -7.47 -9.30
CA GLY A 11 -13.70 -8.57 -8.81
C GLY A 11 -13.20 -9.26 -7.56
N GLU A 12 -12.07 -8.82 -7.00
CA GLU A 12 -11.48 -9.35 -5.77
C GLU A 12 -11.59 -8.32 -4.64
N THR A 13 -11.61 -8.81 -3.39
CA THR A 13 -11.56 -7.96 -2.19
C THR A 13 -10.13 -7.60 -1.86
N TRP A 14 -9.86 -6.31 -1.69
CA TRP A 14 -8.56 -5.77 -1.33
C TRP A 14 -8.67 -5.00 -0.02
N VAL A 15 -7.63 -5.06 0.79
CA VAL A 15 -7.62 -4.54 2.16
C VAL A 15 -6.50 -3.53 2.31
N ARG A 16 -6.81 -2.37 2.90
CA ARG A 16 -5.80 -1.35 3.24
C ARG A 16 -4.91 -1.88 4.35
N VAL A 17 -3.60 -1.85 4.11
CA VAL A 17 -2.58 -2.31 5.08
C VAL A 17 -1.73 -1.18 5.63
N ALA A 18 -1.59 -0.06 4.92
CA ALA A 18 -0.81 1.09 5.39
C ALA A 18 -1.25 2.40 4.74
N VAL A 19 -0.82 3.51 5.34
CA VAL A 19 -0.84 4.86 4.77
C VAL A 19 0.54 5.45 4.96
N ALA A 20 1.14 5.96 3.88
CA ALA A 20 2.47 6.55 3.93
C ALA A 20 2.72 7.46 2.74
N PRO A 21 3.72 8.37 2.82
CA PRO A 21 4.21 9.11 1.66
C PRO A 21 4.54 8.17 0.51
N ARG A 22 4.18 8.55 -0.73
CA ARG A 22 4.34 7.68 -1.91
C ARG A 22 5.72 7.04 -2.01
N LEU A 23 6.79 7.81 -1.76
CA LEU A 23 8.16 7.31 -1.85
C LEU A 23 8.41 6.11 -0.90
N ILE A 24 7.94 6.20 0.34
CA ILE A 24 8.04 5.12 1.32
C ILE A 24 7.16 3.94 0.90
N ALA A 25 5.94 4.21 0.48
CA ALA A 25 5.00 3.18 0.05
C ALA A 25 5.52 2.39 -1.17
N GLU A 26 6.19 3.05 -2.12
CA GLU A 26 6.84 2.38 -3.27
C GLU A 26 7.93 1.42 -2.81
N SER A 27 8.74 1.79 -1.81
CA SER A 27 9.72 0.86 -1.21
C SER A 27 9.05 -0.39 -0.63
N TRP A 28 7.90 -0.23 0.05
CA TRP A 28 7.14 -1.37 0.55
C TRP A 28 6.49 -2.21 -0.54
N ARG A 29 6.00 -1.58 -1.62
CA ARG A 29 5.50 -2.30 -2.80
C ARG A 29 6.58 -3.18 -3.41
N VAL A 30 7.83 -2.72 -3.48
CA VAL A 30 8.95 -3.53 -3.99
C VAL A 30 9.11 -4.79 -3.14
N LEU A 31 9.14 -4.67 -1.82
CA LEU A 31 9.25 -5.81 -0.89
C LEU A 31 8.08 -6.80 -1.01
N LEU A 32 6.85 -6.29 -1.13
CA LEU A 32 5.66 -7.10 -1.37
C LEU A 32 5.78 -7.84 -2.70
N SER A 33 6.23 -7.17 -3.76
CA SER A 33 6.44 -7.77 -5.08
C SER A 33 7.51 -8.86 -5.06
N GLU A 34 8.63 -8.65 -4.35
CA GLU A 34 9.68 -9.66 -4.14
C GLU A 34 9.15 -10.89 -3.39
N SER A 35 8.16 -10.69 -2.53
CA SER A 35 7.45 -11.75 -1.81
C SER A 35 6.28 -12.37 -2.60
N GLY A 36 6.09 -11.97 -3.87
CA GLY A 36 5.00 -12.47 -4.73
C GLY A 36 3.61 -11.95 -4.37
N ILE A 37 3.53 -10.82 -3.65
CA ILE A 37 2.28 -10.24 -3.15
C ILE A 37 1.88 -9.06 -4.04
N PRO A 38 0.75 -9.15 -4.78
CA PRO A 38 0.21 -8.01 -5.52
C PRO A 38 -0.12 -6.85 -4.58
N SER A 39 0.08 -5.62 -5.04
CA SER A 39 -0.27 -4.43 -4.28
C SER A 39 -0.79 -3.30 -5.17
N ALA A 40 -1.64 -2.45 -4.61
CA ALA A 40 -2.22 -1.29 -5.28
C ALA A 40 -2.16 -0.08 -4.36
N PHE A 41 -2.00 1.12 -4.93
CA PHE A 41 -2.19 2.37 -4.19
C PHE A 41 -3.52 3.01 -4.54
N LYS A 42 -4.14 3.62 -3.54
CA LYS A 42 -5.20 4.60 -3.72
C LYS A 42 -4.65 5.99 -3.50
N THR A 43 -4.82 6.86 -4.49
CA THR A 43 -4.59 8.30 -4.43
C THR A 43 -5.93 9.04 -4.48
N PRO A 44 -5.95 10.37 -4.24
CA PRO A 44 -7.15 11.17 -4.44
C PRO A 44 -7.74 11.09 -5.85
N TRP A 45 -6.91 10.84 -6.88
CA TRP A 45 -7.35 10.80 -8.27
C TRP A 45 -7.72 9.41 -8.77
N GLY A 46 -7.25 8.34 -8.12
CA GLY A 46 -7.47 7.01 -8.65
C GLY A 46 -6.63 5.91 -8.04
N TRP A 47 -6.77 4.72 -8.62
CA TRP A 47 -5.98 3.55 -8.27
C TRP A 47 -4.71 3.50 -9.13
N ILE A 48 -3.59 3.12 -8.51
CA ILE A 48 -2.29 2.92 -9.17
C ILE A 48 -1.84 1.50 -8.88
N THR A 49 -1.63 0.73 -9.94
CA THR A 49 -1.40 -0.72 -9.87
C THR A 49 -0.10 -1.13 -10.54
N THR A 50 0.54 -0.19 -11.24
CA THR A 50 1.89 -0.29 -11.76
C THR A 50 2.61 1.00 -11.45
N THR A 51 3.87 0.91 -11.06
CA THR A 51 4.73 2.07 -10.88
C THR A 51 5.18 2.54 -12.26
N ASN A 52 4.51 3.55 -12.81
CA ASN A 52 4.95 4.14 -14.06
C ASN A 52 6.16 5.05 -13.75
N ILE A 53 7.37 4.65 -14.13
CA ILE A 53 8.63 5.38 -13.85
C ILE A 53 8.53 6.86 -14.27
N ILE A 54 7.80 7.14 -15.37
CA ILE A 54 7.56 8.49 -15.86
C ILE A 54 6.81 9.36 -14.83
N GLU A 55 5.90 8.81 -14.03
CA GLU A 55 5.15 9.57 -13.01
C GLU A 55 5.98 9.93 -11.78
N LEU A 56 6.93 9.06 -11.40
CA LEU A 56 7.90 9.34 -10.33
C LEU A 56 8.88 10.43 -10.78
N GLU A 57 9.44 10.29 -11.98
CA GLU A 57 10.35 11.27 -12.59
C GLU A 57 9.68 12.63 -12.83
N ALA A 58 8.39 12.65 -13.21
CA ALA A 58 7.62 13.87 -13.42
C ALA A 58 7.07 14.52 -12.13
N GLY A 59 7.29 13.91 -10.96
CA GLY A 59 6.88 14.46 -9.67
C GLY A 59 5.36 14.58 -9.46
N LEU A 60 4.57 13.72 -10.11
CA LEU A 60 3.12 13.92 -10.24
C LEU A 60 2.33 13.68 -8.94
N TYR A 61 2.91 12.98 -7.95
CA TYR A 61 2.36 12.96 -6.59
C TYR A 61 3.34 12.45 -5.53
N TYR A 62 3.66 13.28 -4.54
CA TYR A 62 4.48 12.90 -3.38
C TYR A 62 3.69 12.84 -2.06
N GLY A 63 2.36 13.00 -2.11
CA GLY A 63 1.51 12.91 -0.92
C GLY A 63 1.35 11.48 -0.41
N ASP A 64 0.56 11.36 0.65
CA ASP A 64 0.23 10.06 1.23
C ASP A 64 -0.63 9.23 0.29
N VAL A 65 -0.30 7.94 0.20
CA VAL A 65 -1.06 6.94 -0.53
C VAL A 65 -1.57 5.89 0.44
N LEU A 66 -2.75 5.34 0.13
CA LEU A 66 -3.25 4.17 0.84
C LEU A 66 -2.74 2.92 0.13
N LEU A 67 -2.03 2.05 0.84
CA LEU A 67 -1.52 0.79 0.30
C LEU A 67 -2.52 -0.34 0.55
N PHE A 68 -2.91 -1.03 -0.51
CA PHE A 68 -3.84 -2.16 -0.51
C PHE A 68 -3.16 -3.44 -1.02
N VAL A 69 -3.59 -4.57 -0.49
CA VAL A 69 -3.24 -5.92 -0.95
C VAL A 69 -4.50 -6.78 -1.09
N PRO A 70 -4.49 -7.86 -1.90
CA PRO A 70 -5.60 -8.82 -1.92
C PRO A 70 -5.88 -9.37 -0.51
N GLU A 71 -7.16 -9.52 -0.15
CA GLU A 71 -7.56 -10.04 1.18
C GLU A 71 -6.98 -11.43 1.45
N ILE A 72 -6.86 -12.26 0.41
CA ILE A 72 -6.25 -13.60 0.49
C ILE A 72 -4.76 -13.56 0.89
N SER A 73 -4.06 -12.46 0.61
CA SER A 73 -2.63 -12.28 0.92
C SER A 73 -2.41 -11.42 2.17
N LEU A 74 -3.47 -11.03 2.89
CA LEU A 74 -3.40 -10.05 3.97
C LEU A 74 -2.44 -10.45 5.09
N GLU A 75 -2.47 -11.71 5.53
CA GLU A 75 -1.63 -12.19 6.62
C GLU A 75 -0.15 -12.19 6.23
N THR A 76 0.18 -12.74 5.07
CA THR A 76 1.54 -12.74 4.53
C THR A 76 2.07 -11.32 4.32
N ALA A 77 1.23 -10.42 3.76
CA ALA A 77 1.60 -9.03 3.54
C ALA A 77 1.92 -8.32 4.85
N ARG A 78 1.15 -8.57 5.92
CA ARG A 78 1.42 -8.01 7.24
C ARG A 78 2.74 -8.50 7.81
N SER A 79 3.08 -9.79 7.64
CA SER A 79 4.37 -10.33 8.08
C SER A 79 5.53 -9.58 7.42
N VAL A 80 5.49 -9.44 6.08
CA VAL A 80 6.51 -8.72 5.31
C VAL A 80 6.62 -7.25 5.75
N LEU A 81 5.50 -6.59 5.97
CA LEU A 81 5.47 -5.18 6.37
C LEU A 81 5.91 -4.96 7.83
N LEU A 82 5.69 -5.92 8.73
CA LEU A 82 6.16 -5.87 10.11
C LEU A 82 7.68 -5.95 10.20
N GLU A 83 8.31 -6.80 9.40
CA GLU A 83 9.77 -6.97 9.37
C GLU A 83 10.51 -5.66 9.05
N VAL A 84 9.86 -4.75 8.33
CA VAL A 84 10.42 -3.44 7.95
C VAL A 84 9.84 -2.25 8.73
N GLY A 85 9.10 -2.50 9.81
CA GLY A 85 8.53 -1.46 10.66
C GLY A 85 7.39 -0.64 10.02
N ALA A 86 6.87 -1.08 8.87
CA ALA A 86 5.85 -0.34 8.11
C ALA A 86 4.49 -0.24 8.83
N LEU A 87 4.21 -1.16 9.76
CA LEU A 87 2.96 -1.16 10.52
C LEU A 87 3.03 -0.38 11.84
N GLU A 88 4.22 0.08 12.28
CA GLU A 88 4.35 0.87 13.52
C GLU A 88 3.96 2.35 13.32
N GLY A 89 4.11 2.88 12.10
CA GLY A 89 3.74 4.26 11.77
C GLY A 89 2.22 4.52 11.74
N ALA A 90 1.41 3.48 11.51
CA ALA A 90 -0.05 3.62 11.40
C ALA A 90 -0.75 3.81 12.76
N ALA A 91 -0.10 3.43 13.87
CA ALA A 91 -0.67 3.56 15.21
C ALA A 91 -0.51 4.97 15.82
N ASN A 92 0.46 5.76 15.35
CA ASN A 92 0.78 7.08 15.92
C ASN A 92 0.17 8.27 15.19
N ALA A 93 -0.56 8.06 14.09
CA ALA A 93 -1.20 9.13 13.32
C ALA A 93 -2.61 9.52 13.83
N VAL A 94 -3.05 8.96 14.98
CA VAL A 94 -4.36 9.24 15.61
C VAL A 94 -4.21 9.49 17.11
N SER A 95 -3.25 10.33 17.51
CA SER A 95 -3.20 10.90 18.85
C SER A 95 -2.93 12.40 18.78
#